data_AF-W2DTE4-F1
#
_entry.id   AF-W2DTE4-F1
#
_cell.length_a   1.000
_cell.length_b   1.000
_cell.length_c   1.000
_cell.angle_alpha   90.00
_cell.angle_beta   90.00
_cell.angle_gamma   90.00
#
_symmetry.space_group_name_H-M   'P 1'
#
loop_
_entity.id
_entity.type
_entity.pdbx_description
1 polymer ?
#
loop_
_entity_poly.entity_id
_entity_poly.type
_entity_poly.pdbx_seq_one_letter_code
_entity_poly.pdbx_strand_id
1 'polypeptide(L)' 'MIRQLNALEDSARRSATIASEPGQRYYFDYERLAGDIQRVRLGLQEYLTPSRAQPRDPAELAGKYTLTGGRMP' A
#
# COMPACT_ATOMS: atom_id res chain seq x y z
N MET A 1 -6.66 15.49 0.86
CA MET A 1 -6.62 14.05 0.54
C MET A 1 -5.19 13.54 0.28
N ILE A 2 -4.42 14.07 -0.68
CA ILE A 2 -3.02 13.63 -0.93
C ILE A 2 -2.13 13.67 0.32
N ARG A 3 -2.28 14.69 1.18
CA ARG A 3 -1.49 14.80 2.43
C ARG A 3 -1.69 13.60 3.39
N GLN A 4 -2.90 13.04 3.45
CA GLN A 4 -3.18 11.86 4.28
C GLN A 4 -2.54 10.60 3.69
N LEU A 5 -2.54 10.48 2.35
CA LEU A 5 -1.89 9.38 1.67
C LEU A 5 -0.37 9.41 1.84
N ASN A 6 0.23 10.60 1.85
CA ASN A 6 1.66 10.76 2.13
C ASN A 6 2.00 10.35 3.57
N ALA A 7 1.21 10.78 4.56
CA ALA A 7 1.43 10.41 5.96
C ALA A 7 1.29 8.89 6.18
N LEU A 8 0.35 8.24 5.49
CA LEU A 8 0.20 6.78 5.51
C LEU A 8 1.43 6.08 4.92
N GLU A 9 1.91 6.55 3.75
CA GLU A 9 3.11 6.00 3.10
C GLU A 9 4.35 6.12 3.99
N ASP A 10 4.55 7.28 4.61
CA ASP A 10 5.67 7.52 5.52
C ASP A 10 5.60 6.63 6.76
N SER A 11 4.40 6.46 7.34
CA SER A 11 4.21 5.56 8.48
C SER A 11 4.51 4.11 8.10
N ALA A 12 4.00 3.65 6.96
CA ALA A 12 4.24 2.28 6.49
C ALA A 12 5.74 2.03 6.26
N ARG A 13 6.45 2.98 5.65
CA ARG A 13 7.89 2.90 5.41
C ARG A 13 8.68 2.80 6.72
N ARG A 14 8.34 3.62 7.71
CA ARG A 14 8.98 3.59 9.04
C ARG A 14 8.74 2.26 9.74
N SER A 15 7.51 1.75 9.70
CA SER A 15 7.16 0.46 10.29
C SER A 15 7.91 -0.70 9.62
N ALA A 16 8.08 -0.67 8.29
CA ALA A 16 8.84 -1.69 7.55
C ALA A 16 10.30 -1.79 8.02
N THR A 17 10.94 -0.65 8.33
CA THR A 17 12.33 -0.61 8.80
C THR A 17 12.54 -1.25 10.17
N ILE A 18 11.50 -1.31 11.02
CA ILE A 18 11.59 -1.82 12.40
C ILE A 18 10.83 -3.14 12.60
N ALA A 19 10.25 -3.73 11.57
CA ALA A 19 9.34 -4.88 11.66
C ALA A 19 10.00 -6.23 12.01
N SER A 20 11.26 -6.24 12.44
CA SER A 20 12.00 -7.47 12.73
C SER A 20 11.80 -7.93 14.17
N GLU A 21 10.76 -8.73 14.39
CA GLU A 21 10.50 -9.39 15.68
C GLU A 21 10.77 -10.91 15.57
N PRO A 22 11.72 -11.46 16.35
CA PRO A 22 12.01 -12.89 16.31
C PRO A 22 10.79 -13.72 16.76
N GLY A 23 10.49 -14.79 16.02
CA GLY A 23 9.42 -15.73 16.35
C GLY A 23 8.01 -15.33 15.85
N GLN A 24 7.85 -14.24 15.10
CA GLN A 24 6.57 -13.92 14.47
C GLN A 24 6.19 -14.93 13.38
N ARG A 25 4.97 -15.48 13.48
CA ARG A 25 4.39 -16.38 12.46
C ARG A 25 3.72 -15.62 11.30
N TYR A 26 3.38 -14.36 11.54
CA TYR A 26 2.69 -13.50 10.60
C TYR A 26 3.47 -12.21 10.43
N TYR A 27 3.61 -11.77 9.18
CA TYR A 27 4.29 -10.53 8.84
C TYR A 27 3.35 -9.64 8.05
N PHE A 28 3.56 -8.33 8.19
CA PHE A 28 2.84 -7.36 7.37
C PHE A 28 3.55 -7.20 6.02
N ASP A 29 2.81 -7.36 4.92
CA ASP A 29 3.29 -7.20 3.54
C ASP A 29 3.37 -5.71 3.17
N TYR A 30 4.46 -5.06 3.59
CA TYR A 30 4.68 -3.64 3.32
C TYR A 30 4.83 -3.34 1.83
N GLU A 31 5.39 -4.27 1.05
CA GLU A 31 5.55 -4.14 -0.40
C GLU A 31 4.19 -4.12 -1.10
N ARG A 32 3.30 -5.05 -0.72
CA ARG A 32 1.93 -5.07 -1.25
C ARG A 32 1.14 -3.83 -0.83
N LEU A 33 1.28 -3.36 0.41
CA LEU A 33 0.66 -2.11 0.85
C LEU A 33 1.18 -0.91 0.04
N ALA A 34 2.48 -0.83 -0.21
CA ALA A 34 3.08 0.24 -0.99
C ALA A 34 2.50 0.28 -2.41
N GLY A 35 2.33 -0.89 -3.05
CA GLY A 35 1.67 -0.99 -4.35
C GLY A 35 0.23 -0.45 -4.35
N ASP A 36 -0.56 -0.81 -3.34
CA ASP A 36 -1.94 -0.33 -3.21
C ASP A 36 -2.02 1.18 -2.93
N ILE A 37 -1.10 1.75 -2.13
CA ILE A 37 -1.00 3.20 -1.92
C ILE A 37 -0.71 3.93 -3.23
N GLN A 38 0.20 3.42 -4.07
CA GLN A 38 0.49 4.00 -5.38
C GLN A 38 -0.72 3.93 -6.32
N ARG A 39 -1.45 2.81 -6.31
CA ARG A 39 -2.69 2.67 -7.10
C ARG A 39 -3.74 3.69 -6.70
N VAL A 40 -3.98 3.88 -5.40
CA VAL A 40 -4.90 4.92 -4.90
C VAL A 40 -4.43 6.31 -5.31
N ARG A 41 -3.13 6.59 -5.26
CA ARG A 41 -2.57 7.88 -5.69
C ARG A 41 -2.86 8.15 -7.16
N LEU A 42 -2.61 7.17 -8.02
CA LEU A 42 -2.86 7.29 -9.45
C LEU A 42 -4.35 7.51 -9.73
N GLY A 43 -5.23 6.69 -9.12
CA GLY A 43 -6.68 6.84 -9.30
C GLY A 43 -7.21 8.21 -8.87
N LEU A 44 -6.68 8.78 -7.77
CA LEU A 44 -7.03 10.15 -7.36
C LEU A 44 -6.49 11.20 -8.34
N GLN A 45 -5.28 11.05 -8.87
CA GLN A 45 -4.73 11.97 -9.87
C GLN A 45 -5.55 11.95 -11.16
N GLU A 46 -5.89 10.76 -11.67
CA GLU A 46 -6.71 10.58 -12.86
C GLU A 46 -8.13 11.14 -12.67
N TYR A 47 -8.74 10.92 -11.51
CA TYR A 47 -10.06 11.45 -11.21
C TYR A 47 -10.10 12.99 -11.19
N LEU A 48 -9.00 13.61 -10.74
CA LEU A 48 -8.88 15.07 -10.64
C LEU A 48 -8.41 15.71 -11.95
N THR A 49 -7.95 14.98 -12.97
CA THR A 49 -7.34 15.56 -14.18
C THR A 49 -7.55 14.70 -15.44
N PRO A 50 -8.48 15.06 -16.36
CA PRO A 50 -9.48 16.13 -16.29
C PRO A 50 -10.61 15.79 -15.31
N SER A 51 -11.30 16.82 -14.80
CA SER A 51 -12.38 16.67 -13.80
C SER A 51 -13.37 15.56 -14.18
N ARG A 52 -13.40 14.48 -13.38
CA ARG A 52 -14.35 13.37 -13.47
C ARG A 52 -14.30 12.55 -14.76
N ALA A 53 -13.10 12.24 -15.26
CA ALA A 53 -12.95 11.14 -16.22
C ALA A 53 -13.31 9.79 -15.56
N GLN A 54 -13.81 8.83 -16.36
CA GLN A 54 -13.98 7.45 -15.91
C GLN A 54 -12.62 6.90 -15.44
N PRO A 55 -12.53 6.18 -14.31
CA PRO A 55 -11.28 5.57 -13.85
C PRO A 55 -10.70 4.70 -14.95
N ARG A 56 -9.42 4.89 -15.29
CA ARG A 56 -8.79 4.17 -16.42
C ARG A 56 -8.26 2.81 -16.00
N ASP A 57 -7.98 2.64 -14.72
CA ASP A 57 -7.54 1.38 -14.12
C ASP A 57 -8.56 0.89 -13.08
N PRO A 58 -9.37 -0.14 -13.39
CA PRO A 58 -10.30 -0.76 -12.44
C PRO A 58 -9.60 -1.78 -11.53
N ALA A 59 -8.27 -1.87 -11.52
CA ALA A 59 -7.55 -2.86 -10.73
C ALA A 59 -7.94 -2.79 -9.24
N GLU A 60 -8.28 -3.96 -8.70
CA GLU A 60 -8.63 -4.09 -7.29
C GLU A 60 -7.42 -3.83 -6.40
N LEU A 61 -7.70 -3.24 -5.23
CA LEU A 61 -6.74 -3.23 -4.14
C LEU A 61 -6.61 -4.64 -3.60
N ALA A 62 -5.39 -5.06 -3.27
CA ALA A 62 -5.12 -6.37 -2.74
C ALA A 62 -5.92 -6.67 -1.47
N GLY A 63 -6.09 -5.67 -0.60
CA GLY A 63 -6.97 -5.72 0.58
C GLY A 63 -6.60 -6.76 1.65
N LYS A 64 -5.48 -7.48 1.48
CA LYS A 64 -4.93 -8.49 2.38
C LYS A 64 -3.41 -8.37 2.39
N TYR A 65 -2.85 -8.03 3.55
CA TYR A 65 -1.42 -7.73 3.74
C TYR A 65 -0.74 -8.64 4.77
N THR A 66 -1.28 -9.84 5.01
CA THR A 66 -0.70 -10.80 5.95
C THR A 66 0.08 -11.86 5.19
N LEU A 67 1.38 -11.93 5.45
CA LEU A 67 2.21 -13.06 5.04
C LEU A 67 2.27 -14.06 6.19
N THR A 68 1.97 -15.33 5.91
CA THR A 68 2.21 -16.43 6.84
C THR A 68 3.63 -16.95 6.62
N GLY A 69 4.36 -17.22 7.70
CA GLY A 69 5.75 -17.71 7.69
C GLY A 69 5.96 -18.79 6.63
N GLY A 70 6.56 -18.37 5.52
CA GLY A 70 6.61 -19.12 4.27
C GLY A 70 7.24 -18.35 3.12
N ARG A 71 8.22 -17.49 3.42
CA ARG A 71 9.39 -17.25 2.55
C ARG A 71 10.52 -16.69 3.40
N MET A 72 11.23 -17.57 4.11
CA MET A 72 12.66 -17.35 4.28
C MET A 72 13.33 -17.60 2.91
N PRO A 73 14.43 -16.90 2.58
CA PRO A 73 15.16 -17.09 1.33
C PRO A 73 15.56 -18.55 1.09
#